data_AF-A0A8T7EJJ1-F1
#
_entry.id   AF-A0A8T7EJJ1-F1
#
_cell.length_a   1.000
_cell.length_b   1.000
_cell.length_c   1.000
_cell.angle_alpha   90.00
_cell.angle_beta   90.00
_cell.angle_gamma   90.00
#
_symmetry.space_group_name_H-M   'P 1'
#
loop_
_entity.id
_entity.type
_entity.pdbx_description
1 polymer ?
#
loop_
_entity_poly.entity_id
_entity_poly.type
_entity_poly.pdbx_seq_one_letter_code
_entity_poly.pdbx_strand_id
1 'polypeptide(L)'
;MNSLVLTLTEALRYRGGIGQWSWILHRVSGLGVVLFLTLHVIDTSWAVFYPGLYEEAIAAYQSPLFTLGEFALVACVVYHAYNGIRIVIFDFQPRWWKHQQRAAFAVLGADRRHVGAGVRPDADRSDRPLRPQPVRARP
;
A
#
# COMPACT_ATOMS: atom_id res chain seq x y z
N MET A 1 7.97 -35.27 1.51
CA MET A 1 7.92 -33.98 2.23
C MET A 1 6.67 -33.26 1.78
N ASN A 2 5.77 -32.89 2.70
CA ASN A 2 4.42 -32.41 2.37
C ASN A 2 4.49 -31.07 1.65
N SER A 3 3.96 -31.00 0.42
CA SER A 3 3.88 -29.77 -0.39
C SER A 3 3.20 -28.61 0.35
N LEU A 4 2.22 -28.92 1.21
CA LEU A 4 1.55 -27.95 2.09
C LEU A 4 2.52 -27.27 3.07
N VAL A 5 3.46 -28.02 3.66
CA VAL A 5 4.44 -27.46 4.59
C VAL A 5 5.42 -26.56 3.84
N LEU A 6 5.83 -26.94 2.63
CA LEU A 6 6.68 -26.10 1.78
C LEU A 6 5.98 -24.81 1.34
N THR A 7 4.71 -24.89 0.93
CA THR A 7 3.93 -23.71 0.54
C THR A 7 3.70 -22.76 1.73
N LEU A 8 3.39 -23.28 2.90
CA LEU A 8 3.21 -22.46 4.11
C LEU A 8 4.53 -21.85 4.58
N THR A 9 5.60 -22.64 4.56
CA THR A 9 6.94 -22.16 4.94
C THR A 9 7.42 -21.08 3.99
N GLU A 10 7.22 -21.24 2.67
CA GLU A 10 7.63 -20.23 1.69
C GLU A 10 6.72 -19.00 1.66
N ALA A 11 5.41 -19.16 1.92
CA ALA A 11 4.53 -18.01 2.11
C ALA A 11 4.94 -17.17 3.32
N LEU A 12 5.30 -17.81 4.44
CA LEU A 12 5.80 -17.13 5.65
C LEU A 12 7.22 -16.57 5.48
N ARG A 13 8.03 -17.20 4.64
CA ARG A 13 9.42 -16.80 4.34
C ARG A 13 9.51 -15.70 3.28
N TYR A 14 8.42 -15.37 2.61
CA TYR A 14 8.36 -14.26 1.69
C TYR A 14 8.62 -12.93 2.42
N ARG A 15 9.84 -12.40 2.27
CA ARG A 15 10.21 -11.08 2.80
C ARG A 15 9.68 -10.03 1.82
N GLY A 16 8.53 -9.46 2.15
CA GLY A 16 7.85 -8.44 1.35
C GLY A 16 8.79 -7.33 0.87
N GLY A 17 8.90 -7.17 -0.45
CA GLY A 17 9.60 -6.02 -1.04
C GLY A 17 8.81 -4.73 -0.86
N ILE A 18 9.45 -3.57 -1.11
CA ILE A 18 8.83 -2.24 -0.98
C ILE A 18 7.50 -2.11 -1.75
N GLY A 19 7.37 -2.81 -2.88
CA GLY A 19 6.13 -2.86 -3.66
C GLY A 19 4.99 -3.57 -2.92
N GLN A 20 5.27 -4.69 -2.24
CA GLN A 20 4.26 -5.40 -1.45
C GLN A 20 3.83 -4.58 -0.24
N TRP A 21 4.77 -3.98 0.50
CA TRP A 21 4.44 -3.10 1.61
C TRP A 21 3.59 -1.92 1.17
N SER A 22 3.95 -1.27 0.06
CA SER A 22 3.17 -0.18 -0.50
C SER A 22 1.76 -0.64 -0.93
N TRP A 23 1.60 -1.86 -1.41
CA TRP A 23 0.29 -2.42 -1.75
C TRP A 23 -0.56 -2.71 -0.51
N ILE A 24 0.01 -3.32 0.53
CA ILE A 24 -0.69 -3.58 1.80
C ILE A 24 -1.15 -2.25 2.42
N LEU A 25 -0.23 -1.30 2.56
CA LEU A 25 -0.51 0.00 3.15
C LEU A 25 -1.60 0.75 2.39
N HIS A 26 -1.65 0.66 1.05
CA HIS A 26 -2.69 1.34 0.26
C HIS A 26 -4.08 0.79 0.53
N ARG A 27 -4.20 -0.53 0.71
CA ARG A 27 -5.46 -1.19 1.06
C ARG A 27 -5.88 -0.89 2.48
N VAL A 28 -4.97 -1.01 3.43
CA VAL A 28 -5.26 -0.74 4.84
C VAL A 28 -5.66 0.71 5.05
N SER A 29 -4.91 1.67 4.47
CA SER A 29 -5.28 3.09 4.51
C SER A 29 -6.62 3.34 3.82
N GLY A 30 -6.90 2.70 2.68
CA GLY A 30 -8.19 2.81 1.99
C GLY A 30 -9.38 2.31 2.83
N LEU A 31 -9.22 1.17 3.51
CA LEU A 31 -10.21 0.67 4.47
C LEU A 31 -10.42 1.65 5.63
N GLY A 32 -9.33 2.25 6.14
CA GLY A 32 -9.41 3.31 7.15
C GLY A 32 -10.16 4.54 6.66
N VAL A 33 -9.91 4.99 5.43
CA VAL A 33 -10.61 6.13 4.81
C VAL A 33 -12.10 5.85 4.62
N VAL A 34 -12.48 4.65 4.17
CA VAL A 34 -13.89 4.26 4.02
C VAL A 34 -14.60 4.21 5.37
N LEU A 35 -13.96 3.61 6.38
CA LEU A 35 -14.49 3.57 7.75
C LEU A 35 -14.68 4.99 8.29
N PHE A 36 -13.66 5.84 8.16
CA PHE A 36 -13.74 7.25 8.55
C PHE A 36 -14.89 7.97 7.85
N LEU A 37 -14.98 7.89 6.52
CA LEU A 37 -16.02 8.59 5.77
C LEU A 37 -17.42 8.13 6.19
N THR A 38 -17.59 6.84 6.47
CA THR A 38 -18.86 6.29 6.95
C THR A 38 -19.22 6.86 8.34
N LEU A 39 -18.29 6.79 9.29
CA LEU A 39 -18.50 7.33 10.64
C LEU A 39 -18.71 8.85 10.61
N HIS A 40 -17.97 9.56 9.76
CA HIS A 40 -18.03 11.00 9.59
C HIS A 40 -19.39 11.46 9.05
N VAL A 41 -19.94 10.76 8.06
CA VAL A 41 -21.29 11.09 7.57
C VAL A 41 -22.34 10.88 8.67
N ILE A 42 -22.21 9.81 9.46
CA ILE A 42 -23.12 9.52 10.57
C ILE A 42 -22.99 10.59 11.66
N ASP A 43 -21.78 10.85 12.17
CA ASP A 43 -21.54 11.81 13.25
C ASP A 43 -21.98 13.22 12.88
N THR A 44 -21.71 13.64 11.64
CA THR A 44 -22.02 14.99 11.19
C THR A 44 -23.52 15.14 10.93
N SER A 45 -24.22 14.05 10.57
CA SER A 45 -25.68 14.07 10.49
C SER A 45 -26.36 14.31 11.84
N TRP A 46 -25.73 13.93 12.96
CA TRP A 46 -26.28 14.17 14.29
C TRP A 46 -26.37 15.66 14.64
N ALA A 47 -25.57 16.51 14.01
CA ALA A 47 -25.69 17.97 14.17
C ALA A 47 -27.10 18.49 13.85
N VAL A 48 -27.82 17.81 12.95
CA VAL A 48 -29.20 18.15 12.57
C VAL A 48 -30.22 17.29 13.29
N PHE A 49 -30.01 15.97 13.32
CA PHE A 49 -31.05 15.04 13.79
C PHE A 49 -31.00 14.75 15.29
N TYR A 50 -29.82 14.81 15.91
CA TYR A 50 -29.60 14.44 17.32
C TYR A 50 -28.56 15.35 17.99
N PRO A 51 -28.87 16.63 18.22
CA PRO A 51 -27.88 17.61 18.69
C PRO A 51 -27.21 17.22 20.02
N GLY A 52 -27.92 16.56 20.94
CA GLY A 52 -27.33 16.08 22.19
C GLY A 52 -26.19 15.06 21.99
N LEU A 53 -26.38 14.10 21.07
CA LEU A 53 -25.33 13.13 20.73
C LEU A 53 -24.16 13.78 19.98
N TYR A 54 -24.43 14.83 19.21
CA TYR A 54 -23.39 15.60 18.52
C TYR A 54 -22.47 16.32 19.51
N GLU A 55 -23.03 16.98 20.53
CA GLU A 55 -22.24 17.63 21.60
C GLU A 55 -21.37 16.63 22.37
N GLU A 56 -21.94 15.46 22.71
CA GLU A 56 -21.18 14.38 23.36
C GLU A 56 -20.04 13.85 22.47
N ALA A 57 -20.30 13.69 21.17
CA ALA A 57 -19.28 13.25 20.21
C ALA A 57 -18.14 14.28 20.08
N ILE A 58 -18.45 15.58 19.96
CA ILE A 58 -17.43 16.64 19.91
C ILE A 58 -16.58 16.63 21.18
N ALA A 59 -17.21 16.49 22.35
CA ALA A 59 -16.48 16.42 23.62
C ALA A 59 -15.49 15.24 23.65
N ALA A 60 -15.87 14.09 23.08
CA ALA A 60 -14.98 12.94 22.94
C ALA A 60 -13.82 13.20 21.95
N TYR A 61 -14.08 13.91 20.85
CA TYR A 61 -13.08 14.23 19.83
C TYR A 61 -11.97 15.17 20.33
N GLN A 62 -12.27 15.99 21.32
CA GLN A 62 -11.29 16.87 21.97
C GLN A 62 -10.35 16.13 22.94
N SER A 63 -10.51 14.83 23.13
CA SER A 63 -9.62 14.06 23.99
C SER A 63 -8.25 13.82 23.33
N PRO A 64 -7.13 13.83 24.10
CA PRO A 64 -5.80 13.61 23.55
C PRO A 64 -5.63 12.28 22.79
N LEU A 65 -6.37 11.25 23.22
CA LEU A 65 -6.39 9.95 22.55
C LEU A 65 -6.99 10.05 21.15
N PHE A 66 -8.08 10.81 21.02
CA PHE A 66 -8.73 11.03 19.73
C PHE A 66 -7.86 11.89 18.81
N THR A 67 -7.23 12.94 19.33
CA THR A 67 -6.25 13.75 18.57
C THR A 67 -5.11 12.91 17.99
N LEU A 68 -4.60 11.92 18.74
CA LEU A 68 -3.61 10.98 18.20
C LEU A 68 -4.19 10.13 17.04
N GLY A 69 -5.45 9.71 17.17
CA GLY A 69 -6.21 9.06 16.11
C GLY A 69 -6.39 9.92 14.87
N GLU A 70 -6.65 11.23 15.04
CA GLU A 70 -6.75 12.19 13.93
C GLU A 70 -5.45 12.28 13.14
N PHE A 71 -4.29 12.36 13.80
CA PHE A 71 -3.00 12.34 13.10
C PHE A 71 -2.78 11.04 12.31
N ALA A 72 -3.15 9.89 12.89
CA ALA A 72 -3.06 8.61 12.19
C ALA A 72 -4.02 8.56 10.99
N LEU A 73 -5.23 9.08 11.13
CA LEU A 73 -6.21 9.16 10.06
C LEU A 73 -5.74 10.08 8.92
N VAL A 74 -5.23 11.28 9.24
CA VAL A 74 -4.64 12.19 8.26
C VAL A 74 -3.51 11.52 7.51
N ALA A 75 -2.63 10.78 8.20
CA ALA A 75 -1.57 10.00 7.56
C ALA A 75 -2.14 8.96 6.59
N CYS A 76 -3.20 8.22 6.97
CA CYS A 76 -3.91 7.29 6.10
C CYS A 76 -4.45 7.98 4.84
N VAL A 77 -5.15 9.10 4.99
CA VAL A 77 -5.76 9.85 3.86
C VAL A 77 -4.67 10.34 2.90
N VAL A 78 -3.64 11.01 3.41
CA VAL A 78 -2.54 11.58 2.60
C VAL A 78 -1.79 10.47 1.88
N TYR A 79 -1.43 9.40 2.58
CA TYR A 79 -0.76 8.26 1.98
C TYR A 79 -1.62 7.59 0.89
N HIS A 80 -2.91 7.35 1.17
CA HIS A 80 -3.81 6.72 0.22
C HIS A 80 -3.94 7.53 -1.08
N ALA A 81 -4.10 8.84 -0.96
CA ALA A 81 -4.20 9.76 -2.10
C ALA A 81 -2.91 9.78 -2.93
N TYR A 82 -1.75 10.03 -2.30
CA TYR A 82 -0.47 10.07 -3.01
C TYR A 82 -0.11 8.74 -3.66
N ASN A 83 -0.32 7.63 -2.95
CA ASN A 83 -0.05 6.31 -3.48
C ASN A 83 -1.02 5.95 -4.62
N GLY A 84 -2.29 6.36 -4.52
CA GLY A 84 -3.28 6.22 -5.58
C GLY A 84 -2.86 6.96 -6.85
N ILE A 85 -2.44 8.22 -6.74
CA ILE A 85 -1.90 9.01 -7.86
C ILE A 85 -0.72 8.29 -8.52
N ARG A 86 0.20 7.75 -7.71
CA ARG A 86 1.31 6.93 -8.25
C ARG A 86 0.78 5.75 -9.05
N ILE A 87 -0.18 4.98 -8.54
CA ILE A 87 -0.74 3.82 -9.25
C ILE A 87 -1.35 4.28 -10.58
N VAL A 88 -2.21 5.31 -10.55
CA VAL A 88 -2.87 5.87 -11.74
C VAL A 88 -1.86 6.28 -12.82
N ILE A 89 -0.80 7.02 -12.44
CA ILE A 89 0.25 7.44 -13.39
C ILE A 89 0.92 6.24 -14.07
N PHE A 90 1.20 5.18 -13.32
CA PHE A 90 1.87 3.99 -13.84
C PHE A 90 0.95 3.12 -14.70
N ASP A 91 -0.35 3.12 -14.42
CA ASP A 91 -1.36 2.46 -15.24
C ASP A 91 -1.51 3.15 -16.61
N PHE A 92 -1.41 4.48 -16.67
CA PHE A 92 -1.45 5.25 -17.92
C PHE A 92 -0.16 5.15 -18.75
N GLN A 93 1.00 4.97 -18.12
CA GLN A 93 2.30 4.87 -18.82
C GLN A 93 3.12 3.67 -18.35
N PRO A 94 2.84 2.46 -18.89
CA PRO A 94 3.53 1.23 -18.47
C PRO A 94 5.05 1.26 -18.64
N ARG A 95 5.59 2.07 -19.56
CA ARG A 95 7.04 2.25 -19.76
C ARG A 95 7.76 2.76 -18.50
N TRP A 96 7.04 3.37 -17.57
CA TRP A 96 7.58 3.92 -16.34
C TRP A 96 7.69 2.90 -15.21
N TRP A 97 7.17 1.67 -15.36
CA TRP A 97 7.22 0.61 -14.35
C TRP A 97 8.62 0.35 -13.79
N LYS A 98 9.67 0.48 -14.62
CA LYS A 98 11.07 0.40 -14.19
C LYS A 98 11.46 1.36 -13.05
N HIS A 99 10.69 2.43 -12.83
CA HIS A 99 10.89 3.42 -11.78
C HIS A 99 9.98 3.24 -10.56
N GLN A 100 9.11 2.21 -10.54
CA GLN A 100 8.09 2.00 -9.50
C GLN A 100 8.68 1.93 -8.10
N GLN A 101 9.80 1.23 -7.91
CA GLN A 101 10.45 1.17 -6.60
C GLN A 101 10.91 2.56 -6.13
N ARG A 102 11.47 3.39 -7.03
CA ARG A 102 11.90 4.76 -6.66
C ARG A 102 10.69 5.62 -6.28
N ALA A 103 9.62 5.54 -7.05
CA ALA A 103 8.38 6.25 -6.77
C ALA A 103 7.71 5.78 -5.46
N ALA A 104 7.77 4.50 -5.13
CA ALA A 104 7.25 3.97 -3.87
C ALA A 104 8.00 4.50 -2.64
N PHE A 105 9.33 4.58 -2.71
CA PHE A 105 10.13 5.20 -1.65
C PHE A 105 9.83 6.70 -1.49
N ALA A 106 9.66 7.42 -2.61
CA ALA A 106 9.31 8.84 -2.57
C ALA A 106 7.95 9.09 -1.89
N VAL A 107 6.94 8.28 -2.20
CA VAL A 107 5.61 8.36 -1.55
C VAL A 107 5.68 8.07 -0.05
N LEU A 108 6.55 7.15 0.36
CA LEU A 108 6.75 6.82 1.77
C LEU A 108 7.64 7.84 2.52
N GLY A 109 8.17 8.86 1.84
CA GLY A 109 9.13 9.79 2.44
C GLY A 109 10.42 9.12 2.91
N ALA A 110 10.72 7.92 2.41
CA ALA A 110 11.82 7.09 2.87
C ALA A 110 13.02 7.23 1.93
N ASP A 111 14.18 7.63 2.46
CA ASP A 111 15.41 7.69 1.69
C ASP A 111 16.00 6.28 1.49
N ARG A 112 16.40 6.00 0.25
CA ARG A 112 16.99 4.71 -0.15
C ARG A 112 18.29 4.41 0.61
N ARG A 113 18.93 5.44 1.16
CA ARG A 113 20.22 5.35 1.86
C ARG A 113 20.16 4.57 3.17
N HIS A 114 18.99 4.45 3.80
CA HIS A 114 18.83 3.67 5.05
C HIS A 114 18.33 2.23 4.83
N VAL A 115 17.94 1.85 3.61
CA VAL A 115 17.40 0.51 3.28
C VAL A 115 18.36 -0.27 2.35
N GLY A 116 19.64 0.08 2.41
CA GLY A 116 20.69 -0.56 1.60
C GLY A 116 21.18 -1.87 2.21
N ALA A 117 20.67 -3.01 1.73
CA ALA A 117 21.45 -4.21 1.39
C ALA A 117 20.50 -5.37 1.02
N GLY A 118 20.46 -5.77 -0.26
CA GLY A 118 20.06 -7.14 -0.56
C GLY A 118 19.25 -7.42 -1.81
N VAL A 119 18.88 -6.43 -2.63
CA VAL A 119 18.28 -6.74 -3.94
C VAL A 119 18.98 -5.90 -5.00
N ARG A 120 20.05 -6.48 -5.56
CA ARG A 120 20.58 -6.01 -6.84
C ARG A 120 19.42 -6.04 -7.83
N PRO A 121 19.13 -4.94 -8.54
CA PRO A 121 18.24 -5.01 -9.68
C PRO A 121 18.96 -5.87 -10.70
N ASP A 122 18.54 -7.14 -10.81
CA ASP A 122 18.98 -8.01 -11.87
C ASP A 122 18.55 -7.31 -13.16
N ALA A 123 19.51 -6.66 -13.80
CA ALA A 123 19.29 -5.89 -15.00
C ALA A 123 18.73 -6.85 -16.05
N ASP A 124 17.48 -6.59 -16.42
CA ASP A 124 16.93 -6.86 -17.73
C ASP A 124 17.07 -8.31 -18.22
N ARG A 125 16.11 -9.15 -17.79
CA ARG A 125 15.86 -10.45 -18.44
C ARG A 125 14.94 -10.30 -19.66
N SER A 126 14.28 -9.15 -19.85
CA SER A 126 13.41 -8.86 -21.00
C SER A 126 14.18 -8.62 -22.30
N ASP A 127 15.41 -8.10 -22.20
CA ASP A 127 16.28 -7.85 -23.36
C ASP A 127 17.20 -9.03 -23.72
N ARG A 128 17.06 -10.18 -23.05
CA ARG A 128 17.82 -11.38 -23.45
C ARG A 128 17.19 -11.98 -24.71
N PRO A 129 17.94 -12.13 -25.81
CA PRO A 129 17.44 -12.85 -26.98
C PRO A 129 16.99 -14.25 -26.56
N LEU A 130 15.75 -14.60 -26.90
CA LEU A 130 15.19 -15.93 -26.66
C LEU A 130 16.15 -16.95 -27.27
N ARG A 131 16.80 -17.74 -26.41
CA ARG A 131 17.62 -18.85 -26.90
C ARG A 131 16.71 -19.78 -27.69
N PRO A 132 17.03 -20.10 -28.97
CA PRO A 132 16.25 -21.07 -29.71
C PRO A 132 16.27 -22.39 -28.95
N GLN A 133 15.08 -22.87 -28.58
CA GLN A 133 14.92 -24.19 -27.97
C GLN A 133 15.29 -25.23 -29.03
N PRO A 134 16.18 -26.20 -28.74
CA PRO A 134 16.44 -27.28 -29.67
C PRO A 134 15.14 -28.07 -29.86
N VAL A 135 14.58 -28.02 -31.06
CA VAL A 135 13.44 -28.84 -31.46
C VAL A 135 13.89 -30.29 -31.35
N ARG A 136 13.47 -30.98 -30.29
CA ARG A 136 13.63 -32.42 -30.15
C ARG A 136 12.81 -33.05 -31.28
N ALA A 137 13.48 -33.46 -32.35
CA ALA A 137 12.92 -34.41 -33.31
C ALA A 137 12.53 -35.66 -32.50
N ARG A 138 11.23 -35.93 -32.43
CA ARG A 138 10.72 -37.18 -31.87
C ARG A 138 10.91 -38.28 -32.93
N PRO A 139 11.35 -39.49 -32.54
CA PRO A 139 11.49 -40.62 -33.44
C PRO A 139 10.14 -41.12 -33.95
#